data_AF-A0A9W9A2D3-F1
#
_entry.id   AF-A0A9W9A2D3-F1
#
_cell.length_a   1.000
_cell.length_b   1.000
_cell.length_c   1.000
_cell.angle_alpha   90.00
_cell.angle_beta   90.00
_cell.angle_gamma   90.00
#
_symmetry.space_group_name_H-M   'P 1'
#
loop_
_entity.id
_entity.type
_entity.pdbx_description
1 polymer ?
#
loop_
_entity_poly.entity_id
_entity_poly.type
_entity_poly.pdbx_seq_one_letter_code
_entity_poly.pdbx_strand_id
1 'polypeptide(L)'
;MEQIINFDAILFPADGRSPSLVLLMTSPMTTTHHASYTQNPSRMPHPEVHMDYINETLGSRAWKYQLVEALDGMNRKFACPYIIFYPVVSRDDMPFPINKTIQEMQGQTFDEGHAWRGNIVVAKYRDNPFTSMMDISMADFPILKNYLQMHGSPGQV
;
A
#
# COMPACT_ATOMS: atom_id res chain seq x y z
N MET A 1 -0.15 12.69 25.15
CA MET A 1 -0.33 11.32 24.62
C MET A 1 -0.43 11.45 23.12
N GLU A 2 0.52 10.89 22.39
CA GLU A 2 0.48 10.85 20.92
C GLU A 2 -0.70 9.97 20.51
N GLN A 3 -1.69 10.56 19.84
CA GLN A 3 -2.89 9.83 19.43
C GLN A 3 -2.54 8.98 18.21
N ILE A 4 -2.47 7.66 18.40
CA ILE A 4 -2.46 6.70 17.29
C ILE A 4 -3.80 6.88 16.56
N ILE A 5 -3.73 7.13 15.25
CA ILE A 5 -4.91 7.20 14.37
C ILE A 5 -4.80 6.04 13.40
N ASN A 6 -5.91 5.36 13.19
CA ASN A 6 -6.04 4.27 12.23
C ASN A 6 -7.00 4.65 11.11
N PHE A 7 -6.79 4.04 9.95
CA PHE A 7 -7.68 4.11 8.80
C PHE A 7 -7.99 2.70 8.31
N ASP A 8 -9.15 2.51 7.71
CA ASP A 8 -9.39 1.28 6.95
C ASP A 8 -8.45 1.23 5.74
N ALA A 9 -7.93 0.04 5.46
CA ALA A 9 -7.08 -0.34 4.34
C ALA A 9 -7.57 -1.68 3.74
N ILE A 10 -7.33 -1.94 2.46
CA ILE A 10 -7.58 -3.25 1.84
C ILE A 10 -6.29 -4.06 1.88
N LEU A 11 -6.32 -5.22 2.52
CA LEU A 11 -5.27 -6.22 2.48
C LEU A 11 -5.53 -7.20 1.34
N PHE A 12 -4.50 -7.49 0.55
CA PHE A 12 -4.43 -8.59 -0.39
C PHE A 12 -3.43 -9.62 0.16
N PRO A 13 -3.90 -10.69 0.82
CA PRO A 13 -3.04 -11.73 1.36
C PRO A 13 -2.29 -12.49 0.25
N ALA A 14 -1.02 -12.80 0.48
CA ALA A 14 -0.23 -13.54 -0.50
C ALA A 14 -0.65 -15.00 -0.65
N ASP A 15 -1.25 -15.57 0.40
CA ASP A 15 -1.58 -16.99 0.52
C ASP A 15 -2.79 -17.43 -0.34
N GLY A 16 -3.50 -16.50 -0.97
CA GLY A 16 -4.67 -16.75 -1.81
C GLY A 16 -6.01 -16.56 -1.10
N ARG A 17 -6.02 -16.12 0.16
CA ARG A 17 -7.26 -15.68 0.80
C ARG A 17 -7.83 -14.45 0.10
N SER A 18 -9.16 -14.31 0.18
CA SER A 18 -9.87 -13.15 -0.36
C SER A 18 -9.38 -11.83 0.27
N PRO A 19 -9.33 -10.74 -0.50
CA PRO A 19 -9.03 -9.42 0.03
C PRO A 19 -10.02 -9.00 1.13
N SER A 20 -9.53 -8.32 2.16
CA SER A 20 -10.32 -7.91 3.31
C SER A 20 -9.92 -6.53 3.83
N LEU A 21 -10.82 -5.87 4.56
CA LEU A 21 -10.50 -4.64 5.27
C LEU A 21 -9.65 -4.92 6.50
N VAL A 22 -8.65 -4.08 6.74
CA VAL A 22 -7.78 -4.10 7.92
C VAL A 22 -7.51 -2.68 8.40
N LEU A 23 -7.09 -2.53 9.66
CA LEU A 23 -6.72 -1.24 10.22
C LEU A 23 -5.26 -0.91 9.90
N LEU A 24 -5.02 0.18 9.19
CA LEU A 24 -3.69 0.76 8.98
C LEU A 24 -3.40 1.77 10.08
N MET A 25 -2.48 1.42 10.97
CA MET A 25 -2.05 2.28 12.06
C MET A 25 -1.12 3.38 11.54
N THR A 26 -1.19 4.56 12.16
CA THR A 26 -0.29 5.67 11.86
C THR A 26 0.31 6.30 13.11
N SER A 27 1.60 6.66 13.03
CA SER A 27 2.30 7.44 14.06
C SER A 27 2.51 8.89 13.61
N PRO A 28 2.54 9.87 14.54
CA PRO A 28 2.92 11.24 14.21
C PRO A 28 4.35 11.30 13.66
N MET A 29 4.57 11.99 12.53
CA MET A 29 5.93 12.36 12.13
C MET A 29 6.35 13.64 12.84
N THR A 30 7.51 13.63 13.49
CA THR A 30 8.13 14.85 14.01
C THR A 30 8.72 15.65 12.83
N THR A 31 8.05 16.73 12.44
CA THR A 31 8.61 17.67 11.45
C THR A 31 9.80 18.39 12.07
N THR A 32 11.03 18.04 11.67
CA THR A 32 12.22 18.84 11.92
C THR A 32 12.28 19.98 10.90
N HIS A 33 12.25 21.21 11.42
CA HIS A 33 12.46 22.50 10.74
C HIS A 33 11.26 23.17 10.03
N HIS A 34 10.94 24.36 10.55
CA HIS A 34 10.28 25.53 9.94
C HIS A 34 9.61 25.32 8.56
N ALA A 35 8.35 24.88 8.54
CA ALA A 35 7.49 25.09 7.39
C ALA A 35 6.05 25.30 7.86
N SER A 36 5.55 26.50 7.57
CA SER A 36 4.15 26.89 7.31
C SER A 36 3.02 25.99 7.84
N TYR A 37 2.12 26.59 8.63
CA TYR A 37 0.79 26.15 9.09
C TYR A 37 -0.04 25.22 8.17
N THR A 38 0.42 24.01 7.87
CA THR A 38 -0.44 22.96 7.33
C THR A 38 -1.20 22.34 8.50
N GLN A 39 -2.52 22.41 8.46
CA GLN A 39 -3.41 22.04 9.58
C GLN A 39 -3.35 20.56 9.99
N ASN A 40 -2.76 19.68 9.16
CA ASN A 40 -2.62 18.26 9.46
C ASN A 40 -1.13 17.87 9.55
N PRO A 41 -0.65 17.37 10.70
CA PRO A 41 0.70 16.85 10.79
C PRO A 41 0.85 15.61 9.90
N SER A 42 1.98 15.50 9.20
CA SER A 42 2.33 14.27 8.48
C SER A 42 2.35 13.09 9.42
N ARG A 43 1.87 11.93 8.96
CA ARG A 43 1.79 10.70 9.73
C ARG A 43 2.42 9.54 8.97
N MET A 44 3.22 8.76 9.67
CA MET A 44 3.86 7.57 9.10
C MET A 44 2.88 6.40 9.18
N PRO A 45 2.48 5.78 8.06
CA PRO A 45 1.72 4.54 8.08
C PRO A 45 2.61 3.36 8.48
N HIS A 46 1.99 2.35 9.09
CA HIS A 46 2.65 1.11 9.50
C HIS A 46 2.07 -0.10 8.75
N PRO A 47 2.25 -0.21 7.42
CA PRO A 47 1.76 -1.35 6.66
C PRO A 47 2.49 -2.66 7.01
N GLU A 48 3.70 -2.57 7.58
CA GLU A 48 4.51 -3.73 8.00
C GLU A 48 3.78 -4.67 8.96
N VAL A 49 2.83 -4.17 9.75
CA VAL A 49 2.06 -4.99 10.70
C VAL A 49 1.18 -6.03 10.02
N HIS A 50 0.92 -5.88 8.72
CA HIS A 50 0.15 -6.81 7.89
C HIS A 50 1.02 -7.55 6.87
N MET A 51 2.34 -7.37 6.89
CA MET A 51 3.28 -7.95 5.93
C MET A 51 4.02 -9.14 6.55
N ASP A 52 3.51 -10.35 6.33
CA ASP A 52 4.13 -11.56 6.87
C ASP A 52 5.60 -11.68 6.43
N TYR A 53 6.47 -12.08 7.36
CA TYR A 53 7.91 -12.27 7.16
C TYR A 53 8.73 -11.01 6.83
N ILE A 54 8.14 -9.82 6.92
CA ILE A 54 8.89 -8.56 6.75
C ILE A 54 9.95 -8.38 7.84
N ASN A 55 11.06 -7.71 7.52
CA ASN A 55 12.06 -7.34 8.50
C ASN A 55 11.60 -6.15 9.35
N GLU A 56 10.90 -6.43 10.44
CA GLU A 56 10.36 -5.42 11.38
C GLU A 56 11.45 -4.49 11.97
N THR A 57 12.71 -4.96 12.07
CA THR A 57 13.80 -4.15 12.66
C THR A 57 14.20 -2.95 11.80
N LEU A 58 13.86 -2.97 10.50
CA LEU A 58 14.18 -1.91 9.56
C LEU A 58 13.07 -0.84 9.45
N GLY A 59 11.93 -1.04 10.10
CA GLY A 59 10.79 -0.12 10.07
C GLY A 59 10.36 0.22 8.64
N SER A 60 10.21 1.52 8.34
CA SER A 60 9.77 2.01 7.02
C SER A 60 10.73 1.70 5.86
N ARG A 61 11.93 1.18 6.12
CA ARG A 61 12.87 0.74 5.09
C ARG A 61 12.60 -0.68 4.59
N ALA A 62 11.76 -1.44 5.29
CA ALA A 62 11.46 -2.83 4.95
C ALA A 62 10.39 -2.97 3.85
N TRP A 63 9.69 -1.89 3.53
CA TRP A 63 8.63 -1.82 2.53
C TRP A 63 8.81 -0.61 1.60
N LYS A 64 8.17 -0.65 0.44
CA LYS A 64 8.04 0.47 -0.48
C LYS A 64 6.55 0.74 -0.75
N TYR A 65 6.27 1.81 -1.48
CA TYR A 65 4.92 2.14 -1.90
C TYR A 65 4.85 2.56 -3.37
N GLN A 66 3.68 2.40 -3.96
CA GLN A 66 3.33 2.84 -5.30
C GLN A 66 2.04 3.67 -5.23
N LEU A 67 2.03 4.82 -5.88
CA LEU A 67 0.83 5.66 -5.99
C LEU A 67 -0.02 5.22 -7.18
N VAL A 68 -1.33 5.14 -6.98
CA VAL A 68 -2.32 4.90 -8.02
C VAL A 68 -3.19 6.15 -8.14
N GLU A 69 -2.73 7.06 -8.99
CA GLU A 69 -3.36 8.36 -9.18
C GLU A 69 -4.39 8.39 -10.31
N ALA A 70 -4.33 7.44 -11.23
CA ALA A 70 -5.25 7.28 -12.35
C ALA A 70 -5.22 5.83 -12.85
N LEU A 71 -6.23 5.43 -13.63
CA LEU A 71 -6.21 4.21 -14.43
C LEU A 71 -5.77 4.53 -15.86
N ASP A 72 -5.36 3.50 -16.59
CA ASP A 72 -5.05 3.61 -18.01
C ASP A 72 -6.23 4.22 -18.78
N GLY A 73 -5.94 5.21 -19.62
CA GLY A 73 -6.94 5.92 -20.42
C GLY A 73 -7.70 7.04 -19.69
N MET A 74 -7.45 7.29 -18.40
CA MET A 74 -8.02 8.45 -17.70
C MET A 74 -7.27 9.75 -18.04
N ASN A 75 -8.02 10.81 -18.35
CA ASN A 75 -7.47 12.15 -18.64
C ASN A 75 -7.30 13.03 -17.38
N ARG A 76 -7.71 12.53 -16.21
CA ARG A 76 -7.63 13.23 -14.93
C ARG A 76 -7.33 12.23 -13.82
N LYS A 77 -6.63 12.68 -12.78
CA LYS A 77 -6.38 11.88 -11.59
C LYS A 77 -7.67 11.66 -10.79
N PHE A 78 -7.69 10.62 -9.96
CA PHE A 78 -8.71 10.43 -8.94
C PHE A 78 -8.76 11.62 -7.97
N ALA A 79 -9.96 11.98 -7.53
CA ALA A 79 -10.14 12.97 -6.46
C ALA A 79 -9.58 12.48 -5.12
N CYS A 80 -9.60 11.16 -4.90
CA CYS A 80 -9.00 10.50 -3.74
C CYS A 80 -8.21 9.28 -4.24
N PRO A 81 -6.93 9.47 -4.58
CA PRO A 81 -6.06 8.40 -5.08
C PRO A 81 -5.74 7.32 -4.04
N TYR A 82 -5.03 6.27 -4.49
CA TYR A 82 -4.64 5.14 -3.65
C TYR A 82 -3.13 5.01 -3.49
N ILE A 83 -2.71 4.33 -2.43
CA ILE A 83 -1.31 3.99 -2.13
C ILE A 83 -1.25 2.48 -1.92
N ILE A 84 -0.42 1.80 -2.70
CA ILE A 84 -0.14 0.38 -2.56
C ILE A 84 1.18 0.23 -1.82
N PHE A 85 1.16 -0.35 -0.63
CA PHE A 85 2.35 -0.72 0.14
C PHE A 85 2.71 -2.18 -0.11
N TYR A 86 4.00 -2.45 -0.30
CA TYR A 86 4.51 -3.80 -0.55
C TYR A 86 5.87 -4.04 0.13
N PRO A 87 6.12 -5.26 0.62
CA PRO A 87 7.37 -5.57 1.31
C PRO A 87 8.54 -5.69 0.33
N VAL A 88 9.74 -5.29 0.77
CA VAL A 88 10.97 -5.37 -0.02
C VAL A 88 12.15 -6.01 0.72
N VAL A 89 12.14 -6.05 2.05
CA VAL A 89 13.17 -6.75 2.85
C VAL A 89 12.51 -7.75 3.79
N SER A 90 12.85 -9.04 3.62
CA SER A 90 12.40 -10.12 4.50
C SER A 90 13.31 -10.27 5.71
N ARG A 91 12.78 -10.88 6.77
CA ARG A 91 13.50 -11.11 8.03
C ARG A 91 14.61 -12.17 7.93
N ASP A 92 14.55 -13.03 6.93
CA ASP A 92 15.37 -14.23 6.74
C ASP A 92 16.06 -14.26 5.37
N ASP A 93 16.08 -13.12 4.67
CA ASP A 93 16.62 -12.94 3.32
C ASP A 93 15.96 -13.85 2.25
N MET A 94 14.84 -14.51 2.56
CA MET A 94 14.07 -15.29 1.60
C MET A 94 13.18 -14.38 0.75
N PRO A 95 13.01 -14.66 -0.55
CA PRO A 95 12.07 -13.91 -1.37
C PRO A 95 10.64 -14.04 -0.85
N PHE A 96 9.90 -12.93 -0.84
CA PHE A 96 8.48 -12.97 -0.54
C PHE A 96 7.73 -13.84 -1.57
N PRO A 97 6.71 -14.61 -1.15
CA PRO A 97 5.91 -15.42 -2.07
C PRO A 97 5.14 -14.54 -3.05
N ILE A 98 4.87 -15.05 -4.25
CA ILE A 98 3.99 -14.38 -5.21
C ILE A 98 2.61 -14.22 -4.58
N ASN A 99 2.03 -13.03 -4.71
CA ASN A 99 0.68 -12.79 -4.23
C ASN A 99 -0.33 -13.49 -5.14
N LYS A 100 -0.85 -14.65 -4.70
CA LYS A 100 -1.72 -15.50 -5.50
C LYS A 100 -3.00 -14.80 -5.94
N THR A 101 -3.57 -13.99 -5.05
CA THR A 101 -4.78 -13.22 -5.33
C THR A 101 -4.57 -12.23 -6.48
N ILE A 102 -3.44 -11.53 -6.51
CA ILE A 102 -3.12 -10.60 -7.62
C ILE A 102 -2.70 -11.36 -8.88
N GLN A 103 -1.97 -12.46 -8.74
CA GLN A 103 -1.63 -13.35 -9.86
C GLN A 103 -2.90 -13.85 -10.57
N GLU A 104 -3.91 -14.26 -9.82
CA GLU A 104 -5.21 -14.68 -10.38
C GLU A 104 -5.95 -13.53 -11.07
N MET A 105 -5.83 -12.30 -10.57
CA MET A 105 -6.42 -11.11 -11.21
C MET A 105 -5.77 -10.81 -12.57
N GLN A 106 -4.45 -11.00 -12.66
CA GLN A 106 -3.69 -10.78 -13.89
C GLN A 106 -3.94 -11.90 -14.91
N GLY A 107 -4.06 -13.15 -14.45
CA GLY A 107 -4.39 -14.28 -15.32
C GLY A 107 -3.38 -14.43 -16.46
N GLN A 108 -3.83 -14.23 -17.71
CA GLN A 108 -2.96 -14.36 -18.89
C GLN A 108 -1.93 -13.23 -19.04
N THR A 109 -2.12 -12.08 -18.39
CA THR A 109 -1.16 -10.96 -18.41
C THR A 109 -0.12 -11.06 -17.30
N PHE A 110 -0.15 -12.13 -16.50
CA PHE A 110 0.80 -12.36 -15.42
C PHE A 110 2.24 -12.49 -15.95
N ASP A 111 3.14 -11.72 -15.34
CA ASP A 111 4.58 -11.81 -15.56
C ASP A 111 5.28 -11.99 -14.21
N GLU A 112 5.96 -13.12 -14.03
CA GLU A 112 6.64 -13.46 -12.78
C GLU A 112 7.76 -12.46 -12.43
N GLY A 113 8.42 -11.89 -13.44
CA GLY A 113 9.49 -10.89 -13.25
C GLY A 113 8.98 -9.58 -12.63
N HIS A 114 7.70 -9.28 -12.84
CA HIS A 114 7.02 -8.10 -12.30
C HIS A 114 5.88 -8.49 -11.34
N ALA A 115 5.93 -9.69 -10.76
CA ALA A 115 4.88 -10.15 -9.86
C ALA A 115 4.85 -9.33 -8.56
N TRP A 116 3.64 -9.02 -8.09
CA TRP A 116 3.45 -8.54 -6.72
C TRP A 116 3.76 -9.67 -5.74
N ARG A 117 4.58 -9.39 -4.72
CA ARG A 117 5.04 -10.37 -3.74
C ARG A 117 4.73 -9.95 -2.32
N GLY A 118 4.45 -10.93 -1.47
CA GLY A 118 4.03 -10.75 -0.09
C GLY A 118 2.62 -10.17 0.03
N ASN A 119 2.24 -9.86 1.26
CA ASN A 119 0.95 -9.23 1.53
C ASN A 119 1.01 -7.78 1.06
N ILE A 120 0.00 -7.38 0.29
CA ILE A 120 -0.11 -6.03 -0.26
C ILE A 120 -1.18 -5.28 0.51
N VAL A 121 -0.85 -4.08 1.00
CA VAL A 121 -1.78 -3.24 1.77
C VAL A 121 -2.09 -2.01 0.94
N VAL A 122 -3.37 -1.70 0.75
CA VAL A 122 -3.80 -0.55 -0.05
C VAL A 122 -4.59 0.43 0.81
N ALA A 123 -4.12 1.66 0.86
CA ALA A 123 -4.80 2.76 1.53
C ALA A 123 -5.28 3.81 0.53
N LYS A 124 -6.12 4.73 1.01
CA LYS A 124 -6.65 5.85 0.24
C LYS A 124 -6.25 7.16 0.88
N TYR A 125 -6.02 8.19 0.06
CA TYR A 125 -5.68 9.52 0.56
C TYR A 125 -6.38 10.62 -0.25
N ARG A 126 -6.34 11.82 0.31
CA ARG A 126 -6.73 13.07 -0.33
C ARG A 126 -5.53 14.01 -0.34
N ASP A 127 -5.32 14.75 -1.42
CA ASP A 127 -4.27 15.75 -1.61
C ASP A 127 -2.82 15.22 -1.50
N ASN A 128 -2.39 14.75 -0.32
CA ASN A 128 -1.02 14.27 -0.06
C ASN A 128 -1.00 12.89 0.66
N PRO A 129 -0.17 11.94 0.18
CA PRO A 129 -0.20 10.52 0.56
C PRO A 129 0.12 10.18 2.03
N PHE A 130 0.58 11.13 2.84
CA PHE A 130 0.94 10.86 4.25
C PHE A 130 0.38 11.86 5.25
N THR A 131 -0.30 12.90 4.79
CA THR A 131 -0.90 13.93 5.67
C THR A 131 -2.42 13.82 5.73
N SER A 132 -3.02 13.07 4.81
CA SER A 132 -4.47 13.10 4.57
C SER A 132 -4.97 11.74 4.07
N MET A 133 -4.59 10.69 4.80
CA MET A 133 -5.20 9.37 4.65
C MET A 133 -6.68 9.41 5.01
N MET A 134 -7.44 8.50 4.41
CA MET A 134 -8.86 8.34 4.65
C MET A 134 -9.23 6.86 4.59
N ASP A 135 -10.36 6.51 5.21
CA ASP A 135 -10.88 5.15 5.17
C ASP A 135 -11.18 4.74 3.72
N ILE A 136 -10.61 3.60 3.32
CA ILE A 136 -11.02 2.90 2.11
C ILE A 136 -12.17 1.96 2.43
N SER A 137 -12.98 1.63 1.42
CA SER A 137 -14.08 0.69 1.56
C SER A 137 -13.94 -0.45 0.55
N MET A 138 -14.67 -1.55 0.75
CA MET A 138 -14.73 -2.61 -0.28
C MET A 138 -15.36 -2.15 -1.60
N ALA A 139 -16.00 -0.98 -1.65
CA ALA A 139 -16.46 -0.38 -2.91
C ALA A 139 -15.29 0.11 -3.80
N ASP A 140 -14.10 0.32 -3.22
CA ASP A 140 -12.89 0.69 -3.96
C ASP A 140 -12.21 -0.53 -4.61
N PHE A 141 -12.55 -1.76 -4.17
CA PHE A 141 -11.93 -2.98 -4.66
C PHE A 141 -11.98 -3.15 -6.20
N PRO A 142 -13.11 -2.88 -6.90
CA PRO A 142 -13.14 -2.99 -8.36
C PRO A 142 -12.14 -2.07 -9.08
N ILE A 143 -11.88 -0.88 -8.54
CA ILE A 143 -10.91 0.08 -9.09
C ILE A 143 -9.49 -0.46 -8.92
N LEU A 144 -9.17 -0.94 -7.71
CA LEU A 144 -7.87 -1.54 -7.42
C LEU A 144 -7.62 -2.82 -8.23
N LYS A 145 -8.65 -3.67 -8.36
CA LYS A 145 -8.59 -4.87 -9.19
C LYS A 145 -8.29 -4.52 -10.64
N ASN A 146 -8.96 -3.50 -11.20
CA ASN A 146 -8.71 -3.06 -12.57
C ASN A 146 -7.26 -2.56 -12.75
N TYR A 147 -6.74 -1.80 -11.79
CA TYR A 147 -5.33 -1.38 -11.82
C TYR A 147 -4.37 -2.58 -11.76
N LEU A 148 -4.54 -3.46 -10.77
CA LEU A 148 -3.65 -4.61 -10.52
C LEU A 148 -3.66 -5.65 -11.64
N GLN A 149 -4.78 -5.77 -12.36
CA GLN A 149 -4.89 -6.64 -13.53
C GLN A 149 -3.95 -6.23 -14.68
N MET A 150 -3.66 -4.93 -14.79
CA MET A 150 -2.83 -4.37 -15.87
C MET A 150 -1.39 -4.06 -15.41
N HIS A 151 -1.16 -3.91 -14.12
CA HIS A 151 0.10 -3.42 -13.56
C HIS A 151 0.79 -4.45 -12.66
N GLY A 152 2.03 -4.81 -13.01
CA GLY A 152 2.94 -5.53 -12.13
C GLY A 152 3.54 -4.64 -11.04
N SER A 153 4.28 -5.26 -10.11
CA SER A 153 5.08 -4.55 -9.12
C SER A 153 6.12 -3.68 -9.83
N PRO A 154 6.36 -2.43 -9.38
CA PRO A 154 7.50 -1.65 -9.84
C PRO A 154 8.78 -2.45 -9.61
N GLY A 155 9.62 -2.56 -10.65
CA GLY A 155 10.85 -3.35 -10.60
C GLY A 155 11.70 -3.00 -9.38
N GLN A 156 12.24 -4.03 -8.71
CA GLN A 156 13.21 -3.86 -7.65
C GLN A 156 14.57 -3.54 -8.30
N VAL A 157 14.83 -2.25 -8.56
CA VAL A 157 16.19 -1.77 -8.88
C VAL A 157 17.00 -1.64 -7.58
#